data_AF-A0A0B7NYC9-F1
#
_entry.id   AF-A0A0B7NYC9-F1
#
_cell.length_a   1.000
_cell.length_b   1.000
_cell.length_c   1.000
_cell.angle_alpha   90.00
_cell.angle_beta   90.00
_cell.angle_gamma   90.00
#
_symmetry.space_group_name_H-M   'P 1'
#
loop_
_entity.id
_entity.type
_entity.pdbx_description
1 polymer ?
#
loop_
_entity_poly.entity_id
_entity_poly.type
_entity_poly.pdbx_seq_one_letter_code
_entity_poly.pdbx_strand_id
1 'polypeptide(L)'
;MTMAVNSLKLAVKRWRDTTSQKGESVSDPDLVRFASIGEALQWAGSLDDHWSQHYKRQEHRTTSTCCNQTLEGLRFARNRVVHDLIITASGHDGMMFPLVFPLCFGHYEWRPARDLPLPTDGPGSGKEGERQKDAYENCWQGEDVERTLDALVSHFEELSRLK
;
A
#
# COMPACT_ATOMS: atom_id res chain seq x y z
N MET A 1 -0.91 18.34 9.65
CA MET A 1 -1.35 17.21 8.80
C MET A 1 -0.77 17.28 7.39
N THR A 2 -0.66 18.47 6.79
CA THR A 2 0.00 18.70 5.48
C THR A 2 1.38 18.06 5.36
N MET A 3 2.22 18.14 6.40
CA MET A 3 3.53 17.48 6.41
C MET A 3 3.44 15.96 6.31
N ALA A 4 2.49 15.32 6.99
CA ALA A 4 2.32 13.87 6.95
C ALA A 4 1.79 13.38 5.59
N VAL A 5 0.85 14.12 4.98
CA VAL A 5 0.39 13.86 3.61
C VAL A 5 1.52 14.05 2.60
N ASN A 6 2.36 15.08 2.78
CA ASN A 6 3.55 15.28 1.94
C ASN A 6 4.59 14.17 2.13
N SER A 7 4.77 13.64 3.34
CA SER A 7 5.62 12.48 3.58
C SER A 7 5.11 11.24 2.86
N LEU A 8 3.78 10.98 2.88
CA LEU A 8 3.18 9.90 2.10
C LEU A 8 3.46 10.07 0.60
N LYS A 9 3.23 11.26 0.05
CA LYS A 9 3.55 11.55 -1.37
C LYS A 9 5.01 11.31 -1.70
N LEU A 10 5.93 11.72 -0.82
CA LEU A 10 7.35 11.49 -1.00
C LEU A 10 7.69 9.99 -1.01
N ALA A 11 7.08 9.21 -0.12
CA ALA A 11 7.26 7.77 -0.07
C ALA A 11 6.70 7.07 -1.33
N VAL A 12 5.51 7.47 -1.80
CA VAL A 12 4.94 6.96 -3.07
C VAL A 12 5.81 7.33 -4.26
N LYS A 13 6.38 8.55 -4.28
CA LYS A 13 7.34 8.94 -5.31
C LYS A 13 8.59 8.04 -5.27
N ARG A 14 9.16 7.78 -4.09
CA ARG A 14 10.31 6.88 -3.96
C ARG A 14 10.00 5.48 -4.46
N TRP A 15 8.83 4.94 -4.16
CA TRP A 15 8.37 3.67 -4.74
C TRP A 15 8.46 3.69 -6.26
N ARG A 16 7.86 4.70 -6.92
CA ARG A 16 7.91 4.84 -8.38
C ARG A 16 9.32 4.95 -8.93
N ASP A 17 10.18 5.75 -8.28
CA ASP A 17 11.56 5.91 -8.70
C ASP A 17 12.28 4.55 -8.64
N THR A 18 12.03 3.74 -7.60
CA THR A 18 12.63 2.41 -7.43
C THR A 18 12.09 1.33 -8.37
N THR A 19 10.85 1.46 -8.85
CA THR A 19 10.25 0.54 -9.83
C THR A 19 10.55 0.95 -11.28
N SER A 20 10.82 2.23 -11.52
CA SER A 20 11.11 2.79 -12.85
C SER A 20 12.59 2.71 -13.24
N GLN A 21 13.52 2.64 -12.27
CA GLN A 21 14.95 2.58 -12.55
C GLN A 21 15.36 1.25 -13.20
N LYS A 22 15.66 1.30 -14.50
CA LYS A 22 16.48 0.30 -15.20
C LYS A 22 17.96 0.64 -14.99
N GLY A 23 18.67 -0.17 -14.21
CA GLY A 23 20.11 -0.36 -14.40
C GLY A 23 21.08 0.50 -13.57
N GLU A 24 20.66 1.11 -12.45
CA GLU A 24 21.65 1.52 -11.46
C GLU A 24 22.10 0.31 -10.64
N SER A 25 23.41 0.26 -10.34
CA SER A 25 24.09 -0.74 -9.52
C SER A 25 23.63 -0.66 -8.06
N VAL A 26 22.34 -0.91 -7.82
CA VAL A 26 21.78 -1.09 -6.49
C VAL A 26 22.13 -2.50 -6.05
N SER A 27 22.75 -2.64 -4.87
CA SER A 27 23.25 -3.91 -4.35
C SER A 27 22.16 -4.97 -4.12
N ASP A 28 20.88 -4.56 -4.12
CA ASP A 28 19.71 -5.45 -4.15
C ASP A 28 18.45 -4.62 -4.52
N PRO A 29 17.93 -4.72 -5.76
CA PRO A 29 16.76 -3.95 -6.18
C PRO A 29 15.46 -4.42 -5.51
N ASP A 30 15.37 -5.68 -5.07
CA ASP A 30 14.19 -6.20 -4.35
C ASP A 30 14.14 -5.65 -2.93
N LEU A 31 15.29 -5.56 -2.26
CA LEU A 31 15.38 -4.94 -0.94
C LEU A 31 14.96 -3.47 -0.96
N VAL A 32 15.39 -2.73 -1.97
CA VAL A 32 15.05 -1.31 -2.12
C VAL A 32 13.55 -1.14 -2.39
N ARG A 33 12.95 -2.02 -3.22
CA ARG A 33 11.50 -2.05 -3.43
C ARG A 33 10.72 -2.40 -2.16
N PHE A 34 11.18 -3.41 -1.41
CA PHE A 34 10.57 -3.79 -0.13
C PHE A 34 10.61 -2.63 0.87
N ALA A 35 11.74 -1.93 0.96
CA ALA A 35 11.88 -0.78 1.84
C ALA A 35 10.98 0.39 1.41
N SER A 36 10.90 0.69 0.10
CA SER A 36 10.11 1.82 -0.40
C SER A 36 8.60 1.58 -0.27
N ILE A 37 8.11 0.35 -0.51
CA ILE A 37 6.69 0.03 -0.27
C ILE A 37 6.36 0.05 1.23
N GLY A 38 7.27 -0.46 2.08
CA GLY A 38 7.11 -0.41 3.53
C GLY A 38 7.03 1.02 4.07
N GLU A 39 7.86 1.94 3.54
CA GLU A 39 7.80 3.36 3.89
C GLU A 39 6.43 3.97 3.53
N ALA A 40 5.91 3.69 2.33
CA ALA A 40 4.62 4.22 1.88
C ALA A 40 3.46 3.72 2.77
N LEU A 41 3.42 2.41 3.05
CA LEU A 41 2.40 1.80 3.93
C LEU A 41 2.50 2.32 5.36
N GLN A 42 3.71 2.57 5.87
CA GLN A 42 3.92 3.10 7.21
C GLN A 42 3.39 4.53 7.35
N TRP A 43 3.63 5.40 6.35
CA TRP A 43 3.08 6.76 6.36
C TRP A 43 1.56 6.78 6.23
N ALA A 44 1.00 5.95 5.34
CA ALA A 44 -0.44 5.82 5.19
C ALA A 44 -1.10 5.30 6.49
N GLY A 45 -0.53 4.27 7.12
CA GLY A 45 -1.03 3.74 8.39
C GLY A 45 -0.94 4.76 9.53
N SER A 46 0.14 5.55 9.59
CA SER A 46 0.27 6.61 10.59
C SER A 46 -0.77 7.73 10.42
N LEU A 47 -1.15 8.03 9.18
CA LEU A 47 -2.23 8.97 8.87
C LEU A 47 -3.60 8.40 9.30
N ASP A 48 -3.87 7.13 9.01
CA ASP A 48 -5.09 6.42 9.43
C ASP A 48 -5.22 6.38 10.97
N ASP A 49 -4.13 6.05 11.67
CA ASP A 49 -4.08 6.01 13.14
C ASP A 49 -4.31 7.40 13.74
N HIS A 50 -3.62 8.43 13.23
CA HIS A 50 -3.81 9.81 13.67
C HIS A 50 -5.25 10.27 13.48
N TRP A 51 -5.84 9.97 12.31
CA TRP A 51 -7.23 10.35 12.04
C TRP A 51 -8.21 9.63 12.97
N SER A 52 -8.04 8.32 13.14
CA SER A 52 -8.86 7.48 14.02
C SER A 52 -8.83 7.91 15.49
N GLN A 53 -7.69 8.46 15.96
CA GLN A 53 -7.54 8.93 17.33
C GLN A 53 -8.13 10.34 17.55
N HIS A 54 -7.99 11.24 16.58
CA HIS A 54 -8.37 12.65 16.74
C HIS A 54 -9.81 12.96 16.29
N TYR A 55 -10.36 12.18 15.36
CA TYR A 55 -11.72 12.33 14.88
C TYR A 55 -12.45 11.07 15.29
N LYS A 56 -13.20 11.15 16.41
CA LYS A 56 -13.99 10.03 16.95
C LYS A 56 -14.60 9.25 15.78
N ARG A 57 -14.42 7.92 15.78
CA ARG A 57 -14.99 6.91 14.86
C ARG A 57 -16.49 7.05 14.51
N GLN A 58 -17.20 8.02 15.07
CA GLN A 58 -18.66 8.09 15.11
C GLN A 58 -19.34 8.68 13.87
N GLU A 59 -18.65 9.36 12.94
CA GLU A 59 -19.38 10.02 11.83
C GLU A 59 -18.82 9.78 10.42
N HIS A 60 -17.77 8.98 10.24
CA HIS A 60 -17.21 8.69 8.89
C HIS A 60 -17.42 7.24 8.45
N ARG A 61 -18.23 6.45 9.16
CA ARG A 61 -18.80 5.22 8.57
C ARG A 61 -19.71 5.48 7.36
N THR A 62 -20.00 6.75 7.07
CA THR A 62 -20.71 7.25 5.89
C THR A 62 -19.80 7.53 4.69
N THR A 63 -18.46 7.51 4.82
CA THR A 63 -17.61 7.39 3.63
C THR A 63 -17.84 6.00 3.03
N SER A 64 -18.04 5.95 1.71
CA SER A 64 -18.48 4.75 0.97
C SER A 64 -17.79 3.47 1.47
N THR A 65 -18.51 2.35 1.47
CA THR A 65 -18.00 1.02 1.89
C THR A 65 -16.60 0.72 1.31
N CYS A 66 -16.35 1.19 0.09
CA CYS A 66 -15.07 1.09 -0.61
C CYS A 66 -13.91 1.78 0.13
N CYS A 67 -14.07 3.01 0.65
CA CYS A 67 -13.00 3.72 1.36
C CYS A 67 -12.61 3.01 2.66
N ASN A 68 -13.60 2.50 3.40
CA ASN A 68 -13.34 1.76 4.63
C ASN A 68 -12.63 0.43 4.34
N GLN A 69 -13.02 -0.29 3.30
CA GLN A 69 -12.34 -1.51 2.88
C GLN A 69 -10.89 -1.24 2.44
N THR A 70 -10.63 -0.14 1.73
CA THR A 70 -9.26 0.25 1.37
C THR A 70 -8.35 0.45 2.60
N LEU A 71 -8.85 1.10 3.66
CA LEU A 71 -8.08 1.30 4.90
C LEU A 71 -7.89 0.02 5.70
N GLU A 72 -8.87 -0.88 5.72
CA GLU A 72 -8.69 -2.20 6.33
C GLU A 72 -7.66 -3.06 5.56
N GLY A 73 -7.68 -2.99 4.22
CA GLY A 73 -6.66 -3.61 3.37
C GLY A 73 -5.26 -3.03 3.60
N LEU A 74 -5.15 -1.71 3.80
CA LEU A 74 -3.90 -1.05 4.19
C LEU A 74 -3.35 -1.62 5.50
N ARG A 75 -4.21 -1.78 6.52
CA ARG A 75 -3.79 -2.34 7.81
C ARG A 75 -3.29 -3.77 7.66
N PHE A 76 -3.97 -4.59 6.85
CA PHE A 76 -3.49 -5.93 6.52
C PHE A 76 -2.09 -5.89 5.88
N ALA A 77 -1.94 -5.14 4.79
CA ALA A 77 -0.70 -5.06 4.04
C ALA A 77 0.46 -4.54 4.90
N ARG A 78 0.22 -3.46 5.67
CA ARG A 78 1.21 -2.90 6.60
C ARG A 78 1.62 -3.92 7.66
N ASN A 79 0.66 -4.60 8.29
CA ASN A 79 0.98 -5.62 9.28
C ASN A 79 1.83 -6.72 8.67
N ARG A 80 1.63 -7.03 7.39
CA ARG A 80 2.45 -8.02 6.68
C ARG A 80 3.87 -7.58 6.36
N VAL A 81 4.03 -6.35 5.89
CA VAL A 81 5.36 -5.81 5.59
C VAL A 81 6.16 -5.51 6.87
N VAL A 82 5.51 -5.00 7.93
CA VAL A 82 6.20 -4.52 9.13
C VAL A 82 6.43 -5.61 10.17
N HIS A 83 5.44 -6.50 10.40
CA HIS A 83 5.53 -7.47 11.49
C HIS A 83 6.06 -8.84 11.06
N ASP A 84 5.79 -9.29 9.83
CA ASP A 84 6.27 -10.60 9.36
C ASP A 84 7.29 -10.46 8.22
N LEU A 85 7.67 -9.22 7.86
CA LEU A 85 8.65 -8.92 6.82
C LEU A 85 8.36 -9.61 5.49
N ILE A 86 7.06 -9.74 5.16
CA ILE A 86 6.61 -10.47 3.96
C ILE A 86 6.59 -9.51 2.78
N ILE A 87 7.14 -9.96 1.65
CA ILE A 87 6.99 -9.28 0.36
C ILE A 87 5.53 -9.43 -0.08
N THR A 88 4.79 -8.32 -0.06
CA THR A 88 3.36 -8.26 -0.40
C THR A 88 3.09 -7.88 -1.86
N ALA A 89 4.11 -7.52 -2.64
CA ALA A 89 3.99 -7.14 -4.04
C ALA A 89 4.87 -8.03 -4.93
N SER A 90 4.39 -8.39 -6.11
CA SER A 90 5.14 -9.14 -7.12
C SER A 90 5.09 -8.42 -8.47
N GLY A 91 6.23 -8.38 -9.16
CA GLY A 91 6.32 -7.83 -10.50
C GLY A 91 5.78 -8.79 -11.55
N HIS A 92 5.16 -8.24 -12.60
CA HIS A 92 4.80 -8.98 -13.80
C HIS A 92 5.64 -8.49 -15.00
N ASP A 93 6.28 -9.43 -15.70
CA ASP A 93 7.05 -9.12 -16.91
C ASP A 93 6.13 -8.79 -18.08
N GLY A 94 6.37 -7.66 -18.74
CA GLY A 94 5.71 -7.30 -20.00
C GLY A 94 6.34 -7.98 -21.22
N MET A 95 5.56 -8.24 -22.27
CA MET A 95 6.09 -8.70 -23.57
C MET A 95 6.94 -7.61 -24.24
N MET A 96 8.21 -7.90 -24.55
CA MET A 96 9.07 -7.04 -25.36
C MET A 96 8.88 -7.33 -26.86
N PHE A 97 8.30 -6.39 -27.60
CA PHE A 97 8.24 -6.42 -29.08
C PHE A 97 9.47 -5.71 -29.69
N PRO A 98 10.00 -6.11 -30.87
CA PRO A 98 11.26 -5.59 -31.42
C PRO A 98 11.14 -4.21 -32.10
N LEU A 99 10.33 -3.30 -31.55
CA LEU A 99 10.32 -1.87 -31.91
C LEU A 99 10.61 -1.09 -30.63
N VAL A 100 11.79 -0.47 -30.56
CA VAL A 100 12.30 0.27 -29.40
C VAL A 100 11.46 1.55 -29.21
N PHE A 101 10.36 1.44 -28.47
CA PHE A 101 9.75 2.52 -27.72
C PHE A 101 10.16 2.34 -26.25
N PRO A 102 10.51 3.40 -25.49
CA PRO A 102 10.73 3.30 -24.06
C PRO A 102 9.37 3.19 -23.34
N LEU A 103 8.65 2.09 -23.57
CA LEU A 103 7.44 1.75 -22.83
C LEU A 103 7.77 0.51 -21.97
N CYS A 104 8.06 0.75 -20.70
CA CYS A 104 8.10 -0.31 -19.70
C CYS A 104 6.65 -0.69 -19.39
N PHE A 105 6.23 -1.89 -19.80
CA PHE A 105 4.91 -2.45 -19.51
C PHE A 105 4.88 -3.35 -18.27
N GLY A 106 5.95 -3.33 -17.46
CA GLY A 106 5.99 -4.10 -16.20
C GLY A 106 5.35 -3.27 -15.09
N HIS A 107 4.33 -3.82 -14.44
CA HIS A 107 3.69 -3.26 -13.26
C HIS A 107 3.84 -4.21 -12.07
N TYR A 108 3.63 -3.68 -10.88
CA TYR A 108 3.62 -4.48 -9.65
C TYR A 108 2.19 -4.65 -9.20
N GLU A 109 1.86 -5.88 -8.81
CA GLU A 109 0.56 -6.20 -8.25
C GLU A 109 0.70 -6.67 -6.81
N TRP A 110 -0.32 -6.39 -6.01
CA TRP A 110 -0.46 -6.96 -4.70
C TRP A 110 -0.65 -8.47 -4.77
N ARG A 111 0.13 -9.21 -3.97
CA ARG A 111 0.06 -10.67 -3.94
C ARG A 111 -1.30 -11.15 -3.44
N PRO A 112 -1.73 -12.36 -3.87
CA PRO A 112 -2.92 -12.99 -3.33
C PRO A 112 -2.89 -13.13 -1.82
N ALA A 113 -3.99 -12.83 -1.14
CA ALA A 113 -4.11 -12.94 0.31
C ALA A 113 -3.92 -14.38 0.81
N ARG A 114 -4.23 -15.38 -0.03
CA ARG A 114 -3.92 -16.79 0.26
C ARG A 114 -2.43 -17.07 0.42
N ASP A 115 -1.57 -16.26 -0.20
CA ASP A 115 -0.12 -16.36 -0.12
C ASP A 115 0.45 -15.50 1.04
N LEU A 116 -0.41 -14.79 1.76
CA LEU A 116 -0.09 -13.90 2.87
C LEU A 116 -0.68 -14.49 4.16
N PRO A 117 0.07 -15.32 4.90
CA PRO A 117 -0.45 -15.95 6.11
C PRO A 117 -0.84 -14.90 7.15
N LEU A 118 -1.93 -15.19 7.87
CA LEU A 118 -2.32 -14.40 9.03
C LEU A 118 -1.28 -14.58 10.14
N PRO A 119 -0.99 -13.51 10.91
CA PRO A 119 -0.12 -13.62 12.06
C PRO A 119 -0.79 -14.48 13.13
N THR A 120 0.01 -15.32 13.78
CA THR A 120 -0.48 -16.30 14.78
C THR A 120 -0.87 -15.61 16.09
N ASP A 121 -0.21 -14.50 16.42
CA ASP A 121 -0.46 -13.65 17.58
C ASP A 121 -0.19 -12.17 17.26
N GLY A 122 -0.53 -11.27 18.18
CA GLY A 122 -0.28 -9.83 18.02
C GLY A 122 -1.25 -9.09 17.08
N PRO A 123 -0.90 -7.86 16.65
CA PRO A 123 -1.73 -7.04 15.78
C PRO A 123 -2.07 -7.73 14.45
N GLY A 124 -3.36 -7.71 14.07
CA GLY A 124 -3.81 -8.36 12.84
C GLY A 124 -4.01 -9.88 12.96
N SER A 125 -3.99 -10.44 14.18
CA SER A 125 -4.40 -11.83 14.42
C SER A 125 -5.90 -11.95 14.74
N GLY A 126 -6.44 -13.18 14.69
CA GLY A 126 -7.82 -13.48 15.03
C GLY A 126 -8.86 -12.74 14.16
N LYS A 127 -10.03 -12.42 14.73
CA LYS A 127 -11.17 -11.86 13.99
C LYS A 127 -10.88 -10.51 13.32
N GLU A 128 -10.00 -9.70 13.91
CA GLU A 128 -9.59 -8.42 13.31
C GLU A 128 -8.73 -8.66 12.07
N GLY A 129 -7.79 -9.62 12.16
CA GLY A 129 -6.99 -10.08 11.02
C GLY A 129 -7.83 -10.58 9.86
N GLU A 130 -8.84 -11.40 10.15
CA GLU A 130 -9.76 -11.90 9.12
C GLU A 130 -10.53 -10.76 8.43
N ARG A 131 -11.05 -9.77 9.18
CA ARG A 131 -11.71 -8.60 8.56
C ARG A 131 -10.77 -7.82 7.65
N GLN A 132 -9.53 -7.59 8.11
CA GLN A 132 -8.52 -6.87 7.34
C GLN A 132 -8.12 -7.64 6.09
N LYS A 133 -8.00 -8.96 6.21
CA LYS A 133 -7.73 -9.86 5.09
C LYS A 133 -8.87 -9.86 4.08
N ASP A 134 -10.13 -9.97 4.51
CA ASP A 134 -11.30 -9.88 3.63
C ASP A 134 -11.28 -8.57 2.84
N ALA A 135 -10.95 -7.46 3.50
CA ALA A 135 -10.88 -6.16 2.84
C ALA A 135 -9.72 -6.07 1.84
N TYR A 136 -8.56 -6.64 2.17
CA TYR A 136 -7.43 -6.76 1.25
C TYR A 136 -7.78 -7.65 0.04
N GLU A 137 -8.45 -8.78 0.25
CA GLU A 137 -8.91 -9.67 -0.83
C GLU A 137 -9.85 -8.95 -1.80
N ASN A 138 -10.73 -8.11 -1.28
CA ASN A 138 -11.75 -7.43 -2.08
C ASN A 138 -11.24 -6.17 -2.80
N CYS A 139 -10.18 -5.52 -2.30
CA CYS A 139 -9.80 -4.18 -2.77
C CYS A 139 -8.33 -4.00 -3.14
N TRP A 140 -7.45 -4.95 -2.77
CA TRP A 140 -6.01 -4.80 -2.95
C TRP A 140 -5.42 -5.95 -3.76
N GLN A 141 -5.73 -7.20 -3.43
CA GLN A 141 -5.17 -8.36 -4.12
C GLN A 141 -5.31 -8.24 -5.65
N GLY A 142 -4.19 -8.43 -6.37
CA GLY A 142 -4.15 -8.37 -7.83
C GLY A 142 -4.29 -6.97 -8.43
N GLU A 143 -4.57 -5.94 -7.63
CA GLU A 143 -4.56 -4.57 -8.11
C GLU A 143 -3.13 -4.05 -8.26
N ASP A 144 -2.98 -3.09 -9.17
CA ASP A 144 -1.75 -2.34 -9.37
C ASP A 144 -1.37 -1.58 -8.09
N VAL A 145 -0.15 -1.81 -7.61
CA VAL A 145 0.38 -1.18 -6.40
C VAL A 145 0.36 0.34 -6.49
N GLU A 146 0.76 0.92 -7.63
CA GLU A 146 0.76 2.37 -7.81
C GLU A 146 -0.65 2.94 -7.75
N ARG A 147 -1.62 2.26 -8.38
CA ARG A 147 -3.04 2.66 -8.33
C ARG A 147 -3.55 2.69 -6.89
N THR A 148 -3.23 1.66 -6.09
CA THR A 148 -3.64 1.59 -4.69
C THR A 148 -2.97 2.70 -3.87
N LEU A 149 -1.69 2.97 -4.08
CA LEU A 149 -0.96 4.04 -3.39
C LEU A 149 -1.51 5.43 -3.74
N ASP A 150 -1.90 5.66 -4.99
CA ASP A 150 -2.54 6.91 -5.42
C ASP A 150 -3.92 7.10 -4.80
N ALA A 151 -4.69 6.02 -4.68
CA ALA A 151 -5.97 6.07 -3.98
C ALA A 151 -5.80 6.47 -2.50
N LEU A 152 -4.75 5.96 -1.83
CA LEU A 152 -4.43 6.35 -0.46
C LEU A 152 -4.01 7.82 -0.35
N VAL A 153 -3.14 8.29 -1.25
CA VAL A 153 -2.75 9.72 -1.30
C VAL A 153 -3.98 10.59 -1.48
N SER A 154 -4.83 10.29 -2.47
CA SER A 154 -6.03 11.06 -2.78
C SER A 154 -6.98 11.12 -1.58
N HIS A 155 -7.20 9.97 -0.92
CA HIS A 155 -8.04 9.87 0.27
C HIS A 155 -7.55 10.81 1.40
N PHE A 156 -6.26 10.77 1.74
CA PHE A 156 -5.72 11.60 2.81
C PHE A 156 -5.60 13.08 2.42
N GLU A 157 -5.43 13.40 1.14
CA GLU A 157 -5.53 14.77 0.64
C GLU A 157 -6.94 15.32 0.84
N GLU A 158 -7.97 14.58 0.45
CA GLU A 158 -9.38 14.98 0.64
C GLU A 158 -9.68 15.20 2.12
N LEU A 159 -9.31 14.25 2.99
CA LEU A 159 -9.46 14.41 4.45
C LEU A 159 -8.71 15.64 4.99
N SER A 160 -7.58 16.01 4.38
CA SER A 160 -6.84 17.21 4.77
C SER A 160 -7.49 18.53 4.40
N ARG A 161 -8.37 18.53 3.40
CA ARG A 161 -9.15 19.70 2.98
C ARG A 161 -10.44 19.88 3.79
N LEU A 162 -10.89 18.83 4.47
CA LEU A 162 -12.10 18.83 5.30
C LEU A 162 -11.87 19.31 6.75
N LYS A 163 -10.61 19.56 7.14
CA LYS A 163 -10.24 20.22 8.40
C LYS A 163 -10.10 21.72 8.23
#